data_AF-A0A925MFQ3-F1
#
_entry.id   AF-A0A925MFQ3-F1
#
_cell.length_a   1.000
_cell.length_b   1.000
_cell.length_c   1.000
_cell.angle_alpha   90.00
_cell.angle_beta   90.00
_cell.angle_gamma   90.00
#
_symmetry.space_group_name_H-M   'P 1'
#
loop_
_entity.id
_entity.type
_entity.pdbx_description
1 polymer ?
#
loop_
_entity_poly.entity_id
_entity_poly.type
_entity_poly.pdbx_seq_one_letter_code
_entity_poly.pdbx_strand_id
1 'polypeptide(L)'
;MCEGEVTEREYFEAFRAWCKNPRVEIDFDGPAGVPLTLVNRAKDRRETADREANRRGDDFLRYDEVWCVFDVDEHPHVPDARDHARAAGLRLAMSNPCFELWLLLHFTHSPGMQHRDDMQARLRALMPAVPRKHVDFEALIAGYDDAYRRADRLARDARDRGDPVTGNPSTEVYLLTASIDEDGARRRARPTVQHDNSRAKAQAAAEAAAVQVKRELRAWTTDGGDNDADEHRSMIAMTDDEPDS
;
A
#
# COMPACT_ATOMS: atom_id res chain seq x y z
N MET A 1 -2.87 -12.37 -7.94
CA MET A 1 -4.23 -12.60 -7.41
C MET A 1 -4.50 -11.54 -6.37
N CYS A 2 -5.57 -10.76 -6.54
CA CYS A 2 -5.95 -9.67 -5.64
C CYS A 2 -7.40 -9.85 -5.17
N GLU A 3 -7.69 -9.48 -3.93
CA GLU A 3 -9.04 -9.51 -3.37
C GLU A 3 -9.86 -8.25 -3.72
N GLY A 4 -9.22 -7.08 -3.64
CA GLY A 4 -9.84 -5.79 -3.87
C GLY A 4 -10.18 -5.56 -5.34
N GLU A 5 -11.43 -5.20 -5.61
CA GLU A 5 -11.93 -5.12 -6.99
C GLU A 5 -11.62 -3.80 -7.72
N VAL A 6 -11.41 -2.71 -6.97
CA VAL A 6 -11.29 -1.35 -7.53
C VAL A 6 -9.93 -0.75 -7.25
N THR A 7 -9.61 -0.44 -5.99
CA THR A 7 -8.39 0.30 -5.62
C THR A 7 -7.11 -0.45 -5.96
N GLU A 8 -7.02 -1.72 -5.55
CA GLU A 8 -5.90 -2.61 -5.89
C GLU A 8 -5.78 -2.80 -7.40
N ARG A 9 -6.93 -2.96 -8.07
CA ARG A 9 -6.99 -3.11 -9.53
C ARG A 9 -6.37 -1.93 -10.25
N GLU A 10 -6.91 -0.75 -10.01
CA GLU A 10 -6.43 0.47 -10.66
C GLU A 10 -4.95 0.69 -10.38
N TYR A 11 -4.51 0.47 -9.14
CA TYR A 11 -3.11 0.61 -8.77
C TYR A 11 -2.21 -0.37 -9.53
N PHE A 12 -2.48 -1.69 -9.47
CA PHE A 12 -1.58 -2.67 -10.06
C PHE A 12 -1.63 -2.69 -11.59
N GLU A 13 -2.80 -2.44 -12.20
CA GLU A 13 -2.91 -2.30 -13.65
C GLU A 13 -2.10 -1.08 -14.14
N ALA A 14 -2.21 0.06 -13.47
CA ALA A 14 -1.44 1.25 -13.79
C ALA A 14 0.06 1.07 -13.50
N PHE A 15 0.42 0.43 -12.38
CA PHE A 15 1.81 0.15 -12.00
C PHE A 15 2.50 -0.78 -13.00
N ARG A 16 1.81 -1.85 -13.43
CA ARG A 16 2.25 -2.74 -14.50
C ARG A 16 2.52 -1.97 -15.79
N ALA A 17 1.59 -1.09 -16.18
CA ALA A 17 1.72 -0.28 -17.39
C ALA A 17 2.91 0.69 -17.30
N TRP A 18 3.09 1.36 -16.16
CA TRP A 18 4.22 2.22 -15.88
C TRP A 18 5.56 1.47 -15.94
N CYS A 19 5.61 0.26 -15.39
CA CYS A 19 6.76 -0.65 -15.48
C CYS A 19 6.99 -1.20 -16.89
N LYS A 20 6.07 -0.99 -17.85
CA LYS A 20 6.09 -1.58 -19.19
C LYS A 20 6.27 -3.10 -19.15
N ASN A 21 5.59 -3.78 -18.21
CA ASN A 21 5.72 -5.23 -18.00
C ASN A 21 4.44 -5.99 -18.43
N PRO A 22 4.26 -6.30 -19.73
CA PRO A 22 3.04 -6.95 -20.21
C PRO A 22 2.90 -8.41 -19.76
N ARG A 23 3.93 -9.04 -19.17
CA ARG A 23 3.85 -10.44 -18.71
C ARG A 23 3.24 -10.61 -17.33
N VAL A 24 3.02 -9.52 -16.59
CA VAL A 24 2.27 -9.59 -15.34
C VAL A 24 0.81 -9.82 -15.66
N GLU A 25 0.30 -10.97 -15.27
CA GLU A 25 -1.13 -11.28 -15.29
C GLU A 25 -1.72 -10.93 -13.92
N ILE A 26 -2.77 -10.12 -13.92
CA ILE A 26 -3.44 -9.69 -12.69
C ILE A 26 -4.87 -10.23 -12.73
N ASP A 27 -5.12 -11.17 -11.84
CA ASP A 27 -6.45 -11.74 -11.60
C ASP A 27 -7.04 -11.18 -10.31
N PHE A 28 -8.31 -10.84 -10.37
CA PHE A 28 -9.09 -10.32 -9.25
C PHE A 28 -10.17 -11.33 -8.91
N ASP A 29 -10.21 -11.72 -7.64
CA ASP A 29 -10.95 -12.89 -7.20
C ASP A 29 -12.31 -12.55 -6.56
N GLY A 30 -12.70 -11.28 -6.64
CA GLY A 30 -13.94 -10.74 -6.07
C GLY A 30 -13.94 -10.69 -4.54
N PRO A 31 -14.94 -10.04 -3.92
CA PRO A 31 -14.87 -9.54 -2.55
C PRO A 31 -15.26 -10.57 -1.49
N ALA A 32 -15.21 -11.87 -1.79
CA ALA A 32 -15.80 -12.91 -0.95
C ALA A 32 -14.84 -14.07 -0.60
N GLY A 33 -13.54 -13.92 -0.88
CA GLY A 33 -12.55 -14.95 -0.61
C GLY A 33 -11.78 -14.69 0.69
N VAL A 34 -11.94 -15.55 1.69
CA VAL A 34 -10.96 -15.65 2.80
C VAL A 34 -9.55 -15.90 2.19
N PRO A 35 -8.45 -15.37 2.74
CA PRO A 35 -7.10 -15.48 2.19
C PRO A 35 -6.70 -16.89 1.81
N LEU A 36 -7.13 -17.90 2.57
CA LEU A 36 -6.89 -19.29 2.23
C LEU A 36 -7.53 -19.70 0.89
N THR A 37 -8.74 -19.22 0.59
CA THR A 37 -9.40 -19.42 -0.71
C THR A 37 -8.62 -18.76 -1.84
N LEU A 38 -8.15 -17.52 -1.63
CA LEU A 38 -7.33 -16.80 -2.61
C LEU A 38 -6.03 -17.57 -2.90
N VAL A 39 -5.36 -18.05 -1.86
CA VAL A 39 -4.13 -18.85 -1.96
C VAL A 39 -4.39 -20.18 -2.68
N ASN A 40 -5.48 -20.89 -2.36
CA ASN A 40 -5.85 -22.14 -3.04
C ASN A 40 -6.11 -21.90 -4.53
N ARG A 41 -6.83 -20.84 -4.89
CA ARG A 41 -7.10 -20.49 -6.29
C ARG A 41 -5.81 -20.10 -7.04
N ALA A 42 -4.91 -19.37 -6.38
CA ALA A 42 -3.59 -19.06 -6.92
C ALA A 42 -2.77 -20.32 -7.21
N LYS A 43 -2.82 -21.30 -6.30
CA LYS A 43 -2.18 -22.60 -6.46
C LYS A 43 -2.77 -23.35 -7.66
N ASP A 44 -4.10 -23.46 -7.74
CA ASP A 44 -4.79 -24.15 -8.84
C ASP A 44 -4.48 -23.52 -10.20
N ARG A 45 -4.41 -22.18 -10.27
CA ARG A 45 -3.99 -21.44 -11.46
C ARG A 45 -2.59 -21.79 -11.88
N ARG A 46 -1.62 -21.81 -10.95
CA ARG A 46 -0.24 -22.19 -11.25
C ARG A 46 -0.14 -23.63 -11.73
N GLU A 47 -0.77 -24.57 -11.04
CA GLU A 47 -0.75 -25.98 -11.43
C GLU A 47 -1.40 -26.21 -12.80
N THR A 48 -2.43 -25.42 -13.14
CA THR A 48 -3.06 -25.46 -14.46
C THR A 48 -2.11 -24.95 -15.54
N ALA A 49 -1.42 -23.84 -15.29
CA ALA A 49 -0.40 -23.30 -16.16
C ALA A 49 0.77 -24.28 -16.37
N ASP A 50 1.25 -24.93 -15.30
CA ASP A 50 2.32 -25.93 -15.38
C ASP A 50 1.90 -27.16 -16.19
N ARG A 51 0.67 -27.66 -15.97
CA ARG A 51 0.10 -28.76 -16.76
C ARG A 51 -0.05 -28.39 -18.23
N GLU A 52 -0.45 -27.16 -18.53
CA GLU A 52 -0.54 -26.64 -19.89
C GLU A 52 0.82 -26.56 -20.57
N ALA A 53 1.81 -25.98 -19.89
CA ALA A 53 3.18 -25.88 -20.36
C ALA A 53 3.76 -27.24 -20.71
N ASN A 54 3.61 -28.23 -19.81
CA ASN A 54 4.07 -29.59 -20.03
C ASN A 54 3.41 -30.26 -21.24
N ARG A 55 2.09 -30.07 -21.40
CA ARG A 55 1.34 -30.70 -22.49
C ARG A 55 1.67 -30.09 -23.84
N ARG A 56 1.96 -28.78 -23.90
CA ARG A 56 2.32 -28.08 -25.13
C ARG A 56 3.83 -28.06 -25.41
N GLY A 57 4.66 -28.44 -24.43
CA GLY A 57 6.11 -28.26 -24.50
C GLY A 57 6.51 -26.78 -24.56
N ASP A 58 5.73 -25.90 -23.93
CA ASP A 58 5.91 -24.45 -23.97
C ASP A 58 6.06 -23.89 -22.55
N ASP A 59 7.30 -23.74 -22.10
CA ASP A 59 7.62 -23.21 -20.78
C ASP A 59 7.21 -21.73 -20.60
N PHE A 60 6.92 -20.99 -21.68
CA PHE A 60 6.43 -19.61 -21.55
C PHE A 60 5.02 -19.51 -20.94
N LEU A 61 4.31 -20.63 -20.83
CA LEU A 61 3.02 -20.72 -20.16
C LEU A 61 3.14 -20.85 -18.64
N ARG A 62 4.34 -21.12 -18.10
CA ARG A 62 4.56 -21.21 -16.65
C ARG A 62 4.72 -19.83 -16.03
N TYR A 63 4.26 -19.68 -14.79
CA TYR A 63 4.51 -18.48 -14.00
C TYR A 63 5.85 -18.57 -13.28
N ASP A 64 6.69 -17.54 -13.43
CA ASP A 64 7.93 -17.39 -12.67
C ASP A 64 7.65 -17.13 -11.18
N GLU A 65 6.65 -16.28 -10.90
CA GLU A 65 6.19 -15.94 -9.56
C GLU A 65 4.66 -15.86 -9.54
N VAL A 66 4.04 -16.27 -8.43
CA VAL A 66 2.61 -16.08 -8.18
C VAL A 66 2.42 -15.43 -6.83
N TRP A 67 1.69 -14.32 -6.83
CA TRP A 67 1.45 -13.48 -5.65
C TRP A 67 -0.03 -13.40 -5.29
N CYS A 68 -0.31 -13.44 -3.99
CA CYS A 68 -1.63 -13.14 -3.41
C CYS A 68 -1.56 -11.83 -2.61
N VAL A 69 -2.46 -10.90 -2.93
CA VAL A 69 -2.61 -9.60 -2.27
C VAL A 69 -3.94 -9.59 -1.51
N PHE A 70 -3.89 -9.25 -0.22
CA PHE A 70 -5.08 -9.13 0.63
C PHE A 70 -4.79 -8.30 1.89
N ASP A 71 -5.86 -7.80 2.50
CA ASP A 71 -5.82 -7.04 3.75
C ASP A 71 -5.79 -7.94 4.99
N VAL A 72 -5.17 -7.51 6.08
CA VAL A 72 -5.17 -8.30 7.33
C VAL A 72 -6.46 -8.09 8.13
N ASP A 73 -6.99 -6.86 8.20
CA ASP A 73 -8.15 -6.55 9.04
C ASP A 73 -9.48 -7.13 8.52
N GLU A 74 -9.53 -7.62 7.27
CA GLU A 74 -10.74 -8.23 6.71
C GLU A 74 -10.86 -9.74 6.99
N HIS A 75 -9.83 -10.38 7.57
CA HIS A 75 -9.74 -11.83 7.52
C HIS A 75 -9.33 -12.53 8.81
N PRO A 76 -10.10 -13.54 9.25
CA PRO A 76 -9.61 -14.50 10.22
C PRO A 76 -8.58 -15.44 9.55
N HIS A 77 -7.70 -16.06 10.34
CA HIS A 77 -6.80 -17.13 9.88
C HIS A 77 -5.68 -16.73 8.89
N VAL A 78 -5.20 -15.48 8.92
CA VAL A 78 -4.00 -15.06 8.17
C VAL A 78 -2.78 -16.01 8.35
N PRO A 79 -2.49 -16.54 9.55
CA PRO A 79 -1.40 -17.52 9.72
C PRO A 79 -1.55 -18.77 8.84
N ASP A 80 -2.76 -19.32 8.74
CA ASP A 80 -3.03 -20.54 7.96
C ASP A 80 -2.83 -20.28 6.46
N ALA A 81 -3.32 -19.13 5.97
CA ALA A 81 -3.11 -18.71 4.59
C ALA A 81 -1.62 -18.51 4.26
N ARG A 82 -0.85 -17.96 5.19
CA ARG A 82 0.61 -17.80 5.06
C ARG A 82 1.33 -19.13 4.98
N ASP A 83 1.00 -20.06 5.87
CA ASP A 83 1.63 -21.37 5.88
C ASP A 83 1.27 -22.17 4.62
N HIS A 84 0.01 -22.06 4.17
CA HIS A 84 -0.42 -22.68 2.92
C HIS A 84 0.27 -22.07 1.69
N ALA A 85 0.39 -20.75 1.62
CA ALA A 85 1.09 -20.06 0.54
C ALA A 85 2.56 -20.48 0.49
N ARG A 86 3.23 -20.52 1.63
CA ARG A 86 4.62 -20.98 1.74
C ARG A 86 4.77 -22.44 1.28
N ALA A 87 3.92 -23.35 1.77
CA ALA A 87 3.96 -24.76 1.38
C ALA A 87 3.70 -24.95 -0.12
N ALA A 88 2.86 -24.08 -0.70
CA ALA A 88 2.59 -24.06 -2.11
C ALA A 88 3.68 -23.34 -2.91
N GLY A 89 4.68 -22.66 -2.33
CA GLY A 89 5.65 -21.85 -3.08
C GLY A 89 5.05 -20.61 -3.73
N LEU A 90 3.99 -20.06 -3.13
CA LEU A 90 3.35 -18.81 -3.50
C LEU A 90 3.88 -17.68 -2.63
N ARG A 91 3.83 -16.45 -3.14
CA ARG A 91 4.25 -15.24 -2.44
C ARG A 91 3.03 -14.46 -1.95
N LEU A 92 3.20 -13.73 -0.85
CA LEU A 92 2.16 -12.90 -0.27
C LEU A 92 2.58 -11.43 -0.26
N ALA A 93 1.62 -10.55 -0.51
CA ALA A 93 1.74 -9.12 -0.34
C ALA A 93 0.57 -8.64 0.54
N MET A 94 0.71 -8.80 1.85
CA MET A 94 -0.33 -8.44 2.81
C MET A 94 -0.20 -6.97 3.22
N SER A 95 -1.32 -6.32 3.54
CA SER A 95 -1.31 -5.00 4.19
C SER A 95 -2.11 -5.01 5.49
N ASN A 96 -1.53 -4.47 6.55
CA ASN A 96 -2.10 -4.42 7.90
C ASN A 96 -2.14 -2.95 8.38
N PRO A 97 -3.32 -2.35 8.58
CA PRO A 97 -4.63 -3.00 8.55
C PRO A 97 -5.13 -3.34 7.13
N CYS A 98 -4.82 -2.49 6.15
CA CYS A 98 -5.41 -2.57 4.81
C CYS A 98 -4.52 -1.94 3.73
N PHE A 99 -4.86 -2.14 2.46
CA PHE A 99 -4.13 -1.69 1.28
C PHE A 99 -3.95 -0.17 1.24
N GLU A 100 -4.87 0.60 1.82
CA GLU A 100 -4.74 2.06 1.92
C GLU A 100 -3.49 2.50 2.71
N LEU A 101 -2.92 1.65 3.57
CA LEU A 101 -1.61 1.92 4.17
C LEU A 101 -0.54 2.06 3.08
N TRP A 102 -0.48 1.14 2.12
CA TRP A 102 0.48 1.20 1.02
C TRP A 102 0.33 2.51 0.24
N LEU A 103 -0.90 2.90 -0.08
CA LEU A 103 -1.19 4.15 -0.79
C LEU A 103 -0.81 5.39 0.04
N LEU A 104 -1.09 5.39 1.34
CA LEU A 104 -0.71 6.48 2.25
C LEU A 104 0.81 6.69 2.26
N LEU A 105 1.57 5.60 2.22
CA LEU A 105 3.04 5.63 2.26
C LEU A 105 3.67 6.33 1.05
N HIS A 106 2.96 6.51 -0.07
CA HIS A 106 3.43 7.35 -1.17
C HIS A 106 3.53 8.83 -0.78
N PHE A 107 2.64 9.31 0.07
CA PHE A 107 2.57 10.73 0.43
C PHE A 107 3.27 11.05 1.74
N THR A 108 3.15 10.17 2.73
CA THR A 108 3.61 10.45 4.10
C THR A 108 4.07 9.21 4.85
N HIS A 109 4.66 9.39 6.03
CA HIS A 109 5.00 8.29 6.92
C HIS A 109 3.74 7.63 7.49
N SER A 110 3.84 6.36 7.91
CA SER A 110 2.75 5.73 8.64
C SER A 110 2.48 6.49 9.95
N PRO A 111 1.21 6.76 10.29
CA PRO A 111 0.82 7.37 11.56
C PRO A 111 0.89 6.39 12.76
N GLY A 112 1.42 5.18 12.57
CA GLY A 112 1.45 4.13 13.58
C GLY A 112 0.26 3.19 13.47
N MET A 113 -0.09 2.52 14.57
CA MET A 113 -1.24 1.61 14.63
C MET A 113 -2.53 2.37 14.31
N GLN A 114 -3.30 1.89 13.35
CA GLN A 114 -4.57 2.49 12.95
C GLN A 114 -5.58 1.43 12.55
N HIS A 115 -6.86 1.77 12.60
CA HIS A 115 -7.90 0.96 11.98
C HIS A 115 -8.02 1.28 10.48
N ARG A 116 -8.61 0.35 9.73
CA ARG A 116 -8.93 0.53 8.30
C ARG A 116 -9.66 1.85 8.02
N ASP A 117 -10.66 2.20 8.83
CA ASP A 117 -11.47 3.41 8.60
C ASP A 117 -10.63 4.69 8.73
N ASP A 118 -9.68 4.72 9.67
CA ASP A 118 -8.75 5.84 9.85
C ASP A 118 -7.79 5.95 8.66
N MET A 119 -7.26 4.82 8.18
CA MET A 119 -6.43 4.77 6.96
C MET A 119 -7.18 5.34 5.77
N GLN A 120 -8.42 4.90 5.56
CA GLN A 120 -9.27 5.37 4.47
C GLN A 120 -9.59 6.87 4.60
N ALA A 121 -9.84 7.37 5.81
CA ALA A 121 -10.09 8.79 6.04
C ALA A 121 -8.87 9.66 5.72
N ARG A 122 -7.69 9.24 6.17
CA ARG A 122 -6.42 9.95 5.90
C ARG A 122 -6.09 9.95 4.41
N LEU A 123 -6.26 8.81 3.73
CA LEU A 123 -6.01 8.72 2.30
C LEU A 123 -6.95 9.63 1.50
N ARG A 124 -8.23 9.70 1.87
CA ARG A 124 -9.21 10.62 1.26
C ARG A 124 -8.81 12.09 1.41
N ALA A 125 -8.27 12.47 2.55
CA ALA A 125 -7.81 13.85 2.78
C ALA A 125 -6.64 14.24 1.86
N LEU A 126 -5.81 13.27 1.45
CA LEU A 126 -4.67 13.50 0.55
C LEU A 126 -5.04 13.44 -0.94
N MET A 127 -6.19 12.85 -1.28
CA MET A 127 -6.72 12.77 -2.65
C MET A 127 -8.19 13.23 -2.71
N PRO A 128 -8.50 14.50 -2.38
CA PRO A 128 -9.88 14.97 -2.25
C PRO A 128 -10.64 15.02 -3.58
N ALA A 129 -9.94 15.10 -4.71
CA ALA A 129 -10.52 15.13 -6.04
C ALA A 129 -10.84 13.72 -6.60
N VAL A 130 -10.42 12.65 -5.91
CA VAL A 130 -10.57 11.27 -6.38
C VAL A 130 -11.81 10.65 -5.74
N PRO A 131 -12.72 10.04 -6.52
CA PRO A 131 -13.88 9.37 -5.95
C PRO A 131 -13.48 8.24 -4.99
N ARG A 132 -14.34 7.95 -4.00
CA ARG A 132 -14.08 6.90 -3.01
C ARG A 132 -13.80 5.56 -3.71
N LYS A 133 -12.72 4.87 -3.27
CA LYS A 133 -12.17 3.61 -3.82
C LYS A 133 -11.36 3.74 -5.11
N HIS A 134 -11.24 4.93 -5.70
CA HIS A 134 -10.38 5.15 -6.86
C HIS A 134 -9.01 5.71 -6.46
N VAL A 135 -8.04 5.66 -7.36
CA VAL A 135 -6.68 6.17 -7.12
C VAL A 135 -6.25 7.22 -8.16
N ASP A 136 -5.51 8.23 -7.72
CA ASP A 136 -4.71 9.08 -8.61
C ASP A 136 -3.32 8.45 -8.76
N PHE A 137 -3.17 7.64 -9.80
CA PHE A 137 -1.92 6.92 -10.03
C PHE A 137 -0.73 7.85 -10.32
N GLU A 138 -0.94 9.00 -10.97
CA GLU A 138 0.15 9.94 -11.26
C GLU A 138 0.69 10.57 -9.96
N ALA A 139 -0.21 10.95 -9.06
CA ALA A 139 0.18 11.45 -7.74
C ALA A 139 0.86 10.37 -6.88
N LEU A 140 0.41 9.11 -6.98
CA LEU A 140 1.02 7.99 -6.27
C LEU A 140 2.43 7.69 -6.80
N ILE A 141 2.59 7.47 -8.11
CA ILE A 141 3.87 7.00 -8.67
C ILE A 141 5.01 7.99 -8.43
N ALA A 142 4.68 9.28 -8.33
CA ALA A 142 5.58 10.34 -7.88
C ALA A 142 6.26 10.04 -6.53
N GLY A 143 5.55 9.41 -5.60
CA GLY A 143 6.02 9.06 -4.26
C GLY A 143 6.51 7.61 -4.12
N TYR A 144 6.70 6.86 -5.20
CA TYR A 144 6.97 5.42 -5.11
C TYR A 144 8.26 5.06 -4.35
N ASP A 145 9.38 5.72 -4.66
CA ASP A 145 10.66 5.46 -3.95
C ASP A 145 10.55 5.76 -2.45
N ASP A 146 9.76 6.77 -2.11
CA ASP A 146 9.43 7.12 -0.73
C ASP A 146 8.54 6.06 -0.06
N ALA A 147 7.50 5.59 -0.75
CA ALA A 147 6.62 4.52 -0.27
C ALA A 147 7.42 3.25 0.03
N TYR A 148 8.29 2.85 -0.90
CA TYR A 148 9.16 1.70 -0.74
C TYR A 148 10.04 1.84 0.51
N ARG A 149 10.76 2.96 0.64
CA ARG A 149 11.63 3.21 1.80
C ARG A 149 10.87 3.24 3.12
N ARG A 150 9.66 3.78 3.13
CA ARG A 150 8.82 3.85 4.33
C ARG A 150 8.28 2.48 4.72
N ALA A 151 7.83 1.67 3.75
CA ALA A 151 7.36 0.30 4.00
C ALA A 151 8.49 -0.61 4.49
N ASP A 152 9.65 -0.57 3.85
CA ASP A 152 10.82 -1.32 4.28
C ASP A 152 11.30 -0.89 5.68
N ARG A 153 11.24 0.41 5.97
CA ARG A 153 11.52 0.91 7.34
C ARG A 153 10.53 0.36 8.37
N LEU A 154 9.23 0.31 8.08
CA LEU A 154 8.24 -0.28 9.00
C LEU A 154 8.60 -1.72 9.35
N ALA A 155 8.98 -2.53 8.35
CA ALA A 155 9.38 -3.92 8.56
C ALA A 155 10.67 -4.04 9.37
N ARG A 156 11.65 -3.16 9.13
CA ARG A 156 12.91 -3.11 9.90
C ARG A 156 12.69 -2.68 11.34
N ASP A 157 11.95 -1.59 11.56
CA ASP A 157 11.67 -1.08 12.90
C ASP A 157 10.87 -2.10 13.73
N ALA A 158 9.92 -2.82 13.12
CA ALA A 158 9.21 -3.92 13.79
C ALA A 158 10.17 -5.03 14.23
N ARG A 159 11.08 -5.47 13.33
CA ARG A 159 12.09 -6.48 13.65
C ARG A 159 13.00 -6.03 14.79
N ASP A 160 13.45 -4.78 14.76
CA ASP A 160 14.37 -4.23 15.77
C ASP A 160 13.73 -4.14 17.15
N ARG A 161 12.40 -3.93 17.21
CA ARG A 161 11.63 -3.98 18.46
C ARG A 161 11.26 -5.40 18.91
N GLY A 162 11.47 -6.41 18.07
CA GLY A 162 11.01 -7.78 18.31
C GLY A 162 9.52 -7.98 18.05
N ASP A 163 8.86 -7.03 17.39
CA ASP A 163 7.46 -7.11 16.99
C ASP A 163 7.30 -8.00 15.74
N PRO A 164 6.10 -8.57 15.50
CA PRO A 164 5.79 -9.19 14.23
C PRO A 164 5.95 -8.19 13.07
N VAL A 165 6.76 -8.52 12.07
CA VAL A 165 6.94 -7.69 10.85
C VAL A 165 5.66 -7.53 10.03
N THR A 166 4.66 -8.37 10.29
CA THR A 166 3.30 -8.31 9.73
C THR A 166 2.28 -7.73 10.72
N GLY A 167 2.74 -7.09 11.80
CA GLY A 167 1.90 -6.41 12.77
C GLY A 167 1.30 -5.11 12.22
N ASN A 168 0.38 -4.50 12.94
CA ASN A 168 -0.17 -3.20 12.58
C ASN A 168 0.78 -2.09 13.03
N PRO A 169 1.26 -1.18 12.15
CA PRO A 169 1.08 -1.15 10.71
C PRO A 169 2.20 -1.90 9.96
N SER A 170 1.85 -2.59 8.87
CA SER A 170 2.83 -3.20 7.95
C SER A 170 2.25 -3.39 6.55
N THR A 171 3.12 -3.43 5.54
CA THR A 171 2.70 -3.82 4.19
C THR A 171 3.85 -4.51 3.48
N GLU A 172 3.56 -5.59 2.77
CA GLU A 172 4.50 -6.33 1.93
C GLU A 172 4.33 -6.00 0.44
N VAL A 173 3.42 -5.07 0.10
CA VAL A 173 3.17 -4.63 -1.29
C VAL A 173 4.42 -4.05 -1.95
N TYR A 174 5.32 -3.44 -1.17
CA TYR A 174 6.61 -2.95 -1.68
C TYR A 174 7.51 -4.07 -2.25
N LEU A 175 7.38 -5.31 -1.75
CA LEU A 175 8.11 -6.46 -2.28
C LEU A 175 7.53 -6.93 -3.62
N LEU A 176 6.20 -6.88 -3.76
CA LEU A 176 5.51 -7.20 -5.01
C LEU A 176 5.83 -6.16 -6.09
N THR A 177 5.71 -4.88 -5.77
CA THR A 177 5.99 -3.80 -6.73
C THR A 177 7.46 -3.78 -7.15
N ALA A 178 8.40 -4.08 -6.24
CA ALA A 178 9.79 -4.28 -6.61
C ALA A 178 10.00 -5.48 -7.54
N SER A 179 9.35 -6.62 -7.29
CA SER A 179 9.43 -7.77 -8.21
C SER A 179 8.94 -7.42 -9.62
N ILE A 180 7.81 -6.70 -9.71
CA ILE A 180 7.23 -6.23 -10.98
C ILE A 180 8.16 -5.25 -11.71
N ASP A 181 8.69 -4.23 -11.01
CA ASP A 181 9.58 -3.23 -11.63
C ASP A 181 10.92 -3.83 -12.04
N GLU A 182 11.54 -4.66 -11.19
CA GLU A 182 12.79 -5.32 -11.52
C GLU A 182 12.67 -6.25 -12.73
N ASP A 183 11.59 -7.05 -12.82
CA ASP A 183 11.35 -7.87 -14.01
C ASP A 183 11.13 -6.99 -15.25
N GLY A 184 10.39 -5.89 -15.12
CA GLY A 184 10.25 -4.89 -16.18
C GLY A 184 11.60 -4.30 -16.60
N ALA A 185 12.45 -3.93 -15.65
CA ALA A 185 13.78 -3.34 -15.88
C ALA A 185 14.73 -4.33 -16.56
N ARG A 186 14.80 -5.58 -16.08
CA ARG A 186 15.60 -6.65 -16.69
C ARG A 186 15.22 -6.87 -18.15
N ARG A 187 13.93 -6.79 -18.47
CA ARG A 187 13.43 -6.94 -19.85
C ARG A 187 13.73 -5.73 -20.73
N ARG A 188 13.67 -4.51 -20.20
CA ARG A 188 14.10 -3.29 -20.92
C ARG A 188 15.60 -3.28 -21.21
N ALA A 189 16.40 -3.83 -20.30
CA ALA A 189 17.86 -3.93 -20.44
C ALA A 189 18.29 -5.00 -21.46
N ARG A 190 17.40 -5.92 -21.86
CA ARG A 190 17.63 -6.78 -23.03
C ARG A 190 17.63 -5.90 -24.30
N PRO A 191 18.61 -6.06 -25.21
CA PRO A 191 18.71 -5.19 -26.39
C PRO A 191 17.44 -5.29 -27.23
N THR A 192 16.63 -4.23 -27.19
CA THR A 192 15.48 -4.02 -28.07
C THR A 192 15.47 -2.53 -28.45
N VAL A 193 15.22 -2.25 -29.73
CA VAL A 193 15.33 -0.92 -30.36
C VAL A 193 14.38 0.11 -29.69
N GLN A 194 14.97 1.22 -29.19
CA GLN A 194 14.48 2.60 -28.87
C GLN A 194 12.99 2.82 -28.46
N HIS A 195 12.56 3.69 -27.53
CA HIS A 195 13.03 4.97 -26.94
C HIS A 195 12.40 5.13 -25.51
N ASP A 196 12.86 6.10 -24.70
CA ASP A 196 12.04 7.26 -24.25
C ASP A 196 12.49 7.92 -22.92
N ASN A 197 12.31 9.24 -22.84
CA ASN A 197 12.78 10.23 -21.87
C ASN A 197 11.71 10.58 -20.79
N SER A 198 10.78 9.67 -20.53
CA SER A 198 9.55 9.89 -19.74
C SER A 198 9.76 9.92 -18.22
N ARG A 199 10.78 9.21 -17.71
CA ARG A 199 11.06 9.11 -16.26
C ARG A 199 11.54 10.42 -15.63
N ALA A 200 12.37 11.19 -16.35
CA ALA A 200 12.85 12.49 -15.86
C ALA A 200 11.72 13.52 -15.71
N LYS A 201 10.72 13.47 -16.61
CA LYS A 201 9.56 14.35 -16.58
C LYS A 201 8.58 14.00 -15.45
N ALA A 202 8.37 12.70 -15.21
CA ALA A 202 7.56 12.23 -14.08
C ALA A 202 8.21 12.58 -12.72
N GLN A 203 9.54 12.47 -12.62
CA GLN A 203 10.27 12.79 -11.40
C GLN A 203 10.26 14.30 -11.08
N ALA A 204 10.35 15.16 -12.09
CA ALA A 204 10.22 16.61 -11.88
C ALA A 204 8.79 17.03 -11.46
N ALA A 205 7.76 16.38 -12.01
CA ALA A 205 6.38 16.63 -11.61
C ALA A 205 6.09 16.16 -10.18
N ALA A 206 6.68 15.02 -9.79
CA ALA A 206 6.61 14.46 -8.44
C ALA A 206 7.17 15.40 -7.37
N GLU A 207 8.34 15.97 -7.62
CA GLU A 207 8.98 16.92 -6.71
C GLU A 207 8.12 18.19 -6.54
N ALA A 208 7.49 18.68 -7.60
CA ALA A 208 6.59 19.83 -7.53
C ALA A 208 5.31 19.54 -6.71
N ALA A 209 4.70 18.36 -6.89
CA ALA A 209 3.52 17.95 -6.12
C ALA A 209 3.84 17.75 -4.64
N ALA A 210 4.98 17.13 -4.30
CA ALA A 210 5.41 16.92 -2.92
C ALA A 210 5.71 18.24 -2.18
N VAL A 211 6.20 19.26 -2.89
CA VAL A 211 6.38 20.61 -2.33
C VAL A 211 5.04 21.27 -2.02
N GLN A 212 4.05 21.10 -2.89
CA GLN A 212 2.71 21.66 -2.71
C GLN A 212 1.99 21.03 -1.50
N VAL A 213 2.00 19.69 -1.39
CA VAL A 213 1.38 18.99 -0.25
C VAL A 213 2.05 19.36 1.07
N LYS A 214 3.39 19.48 1.11
CA LYS A 214 4.10 19.95 2.32
C LYS A 214 3.75 21.38 2.71
N ARG A 215 3.43 22.23 1.74
CA ARG A 215 3.00 23.62 1.98
C ARG A 215 1.61 23.69 2.56
N GLU A 216 0.69 22.86 2.07
CA GLU A 216 -0.68 22.75 2.56
C GLU A 216 -0.75 22.14 3.97
N LEU A 217 0.04 21.09 4.24
CA LEU A 217 0.16 20.50 5.58
C LEU A 217 0.74 21.49 6.61
N ARG A 218 1.71 22.32 6.21
CA ARG A 218 2.25 23.38 7.08
C ARG A 218 1.24 24.48 7.34
N ALA A 219 0.48 24.89 6.32
CA ALA A 219 -0.58 25.90 6.47
C ALA A 219 -1.65 25.45 7.47
N TRP A 220 -2.05 24.16 7.42
CA TRP A 220 -2.98 23.57 8.38
C TRP A 220 -2.45 23.60 9.83
N THR A 221 -1.16 23.34 10.05
CA THR A 221 -0.56 23.40 11.40
C THR A 221 -0.39 24.82 11.95
N THR A 222 -0.43 25.85 11.11
CA THR A 222 -0.31 27.26 11.54
C THR A 222 -1.65 27.99 11.68
N ASP A 223 -2.73 27.47 11.10
CA ASP A 223 -4.03 28.16 11.01
C ASP A 223 -5.16 27.44 11.78
N GLY A 224 -4.87 26.33 12.46
CA GLY A 224 -5.89 25.54 13.17
C GLY A 224 -5.35 24.83 14.41
N GLY A 225 -5.21 25.57 15.51
CA GLY A 225 -4.79 25.00 16.79
C GLY A 225 -4.79 26.01 17.93
N ASP A 226 -5.83 26.82 18.06
CA ASP A 226 -6.15 27.59 19.27
C ASP A 226 -7.61 28.08 19.19
N ASN A 227 -8.56 27.18 19.32
CA ASN A 227 -9.91 27.51 19.80
C ASN A 227 -10.58 26.22 20.27
N ASP A 228 -10.50 25.97 21.57
CA ASP A 228 -11.35 25.10 22.40
C ASP A 228 -10.53 24.49 23.54
N ALA A 229 -10.03 25.36 24.43
CA ALA A 229 -9.50 24.96 25.73
C ALA A 229 -9.57 26.10 26.75
N ASP A 230 -10.69 26.83 26.84
CA ASP A 230 -10.90 27.73 27.98
C ASP A 230 -12.38 28.04 28.29
N GLU A 231 -13.17 27.01 28.56
CA GLU A 231 -14.44 27.16 29.30
C GLU A 231 -14.62 25.99 30.26
N HIS A 232 -13.83 25.94 31.34
CA HIS A 232 -14.24 25.35 32.63
C HIS A 232 -13.19 25.60 33.71
N ARG A 233 -12.99 26.87 34.10
CA ARG A 233 -12.32 27.20 35.37
C ARG A 233 -12.69 28.61 35.86
N SER A 234 -13.97 28.82 36.13
CA SER A 234 -14.40 29.91 37.01
C SER A 234 -15.60 29.49 37.85
N MET A 235 -15.32 28.77 38.94
CA MET A 235 -16.12 28.79 40.15
C MET A 235 -15.29 28.12 41.25
N ILE A 236 -15.22 28.77 42.41
CA ILE A 236 -14.43 28.45 43.62
C ILE A 236 -13.09 29.20 43.69
N ALA A 237 -13.18 30.48 44.08
CA ALA A 237 -12.27 31.15 45.02
C ALA A 237 -12.72 32.60 45.24
N MET A 238 -13.82 32.82 45.97
CA MET A 238 -14.14 34.12 46.58
C MET A 238 -14.98 33.91 47.82
N THR A 239 -14.31 33.58 48.92
CA THR A 239 -14.59 34.07 50.28
C THR A 239 -13.35 33.71 51.09
N ASP A 240 -12.54 34.70 51.45
CA ASP A 240 -12.09 34.91 52.84
C ASP A 240 -11.11 36.10 52.93
N ASP A 241 -11.26 36.83 54.04
CA ASP A 241 -10.51 37.97 54.58
C ASP A 241 -10.72 39.36 53.95
N GLU A 242 -11.01 40.46 54.66
CA GLU A 242 -11.24 40.87 56.07
C GLU A 242 -11.53 42.43 56.01
N PRO A 243 -11.61 43.30 57.06
CA PRO A 243 -11.61 43.12 58.53
C PRO A 243 -12.66 43.96 59.34
N ASP A 244 -12.79 43.59 60.62
CA ASP A 244 -12.89 44.37 61.88
C ASP A 244 -13.62 45.74 61.93
N SER A 245 -14.77 45.78 62.65
CA SER A 245 -15.23 46.82 63.61
C SER A 245 -16.58 46.43 64.24
#